data_AF-A0A673N4J1-F1
#
_entry.id   AF-A0A673N4J1-F1
#
_cell.length_a   1.000
_cell.length_b   1.000
_cell.length_c   1.000
_cell.angle_alpha   90.00
_cell.angle_beta   90.00
_cell.angle_gamma   90.00
#
_symmetry.space_group_name_H-M   'P 1'
#
loop_
_entity.id
_entity.type
_entity.pdbx_description
1 polymer ?
#
loop_
_entity_poly.entity_id
_entity_poly.type
_entity_poly.pdbx_seq_one_letter_code
_entity_poly.pdbx_strand_id
1 'polypeptide(L)'
;MSWDSYISSLTKSEWVDDAVILGCTAGQESVWASAPGGWLNQVTVRHLQWSKLSLIIAKGVKDAHGGKVNPPVFDMTTYLRKMNM
;
A
#
# COMPACT_ATOMS: atom_id res chain seq x y z
N MET A 1 -15.13 5.18 -5.95
CA MET A 1 -14.33 4.35 -5.03
C MET A 1 -13.13 5.18 -4.62
N SER A 2 -12.92 5.45 -3.33
CA SER A 2 -11.77 6.23 -2.86
C SER A 2 -10.70 5.28 -2.34
N TRP A 3 -9.52 5.34 -2.94
CA TRP A 3 -8.34 4.58 -2.51
C TRP A 3 -7.93 4.91 -1.07
N ASP A 4 -8.28 6.10 -0.58
CA ASP A 4 -8.06 6.55 0.80
C ASP A 4 -8.80 5.67 1.82
N SER A 5 -9.93 5.06 1.44
CA SER A 5 -10.64 4.11 2.31
C SER A 5 -9.83 2.83 2.54
N TYR A 6 -9.04 2.38 1.56
CA TYR A 6 -8.17 1.21 1.70
C TYR A 6 -6.97 1.54 2.58
N ILE A 7 -6.35 2.71 2.40
CA ILE A 7 -5.31 3.21 3.30
C ILE A 7 -5.84 3.31 4.73
N SER A 8 -7.00 3.92 4.91
CA SER A 8 -7.65 4.04 6.22
C SER A 8 -7.95 2.67 6.86
N SER A 9 -8.19 1.64 6.05
CA SER A 9 -8.40 0.28 6.55
C SER A 9 -7.10 -0.40 6.97
N LEU A 10 -5.99 -0.12 6.28
CA LEU A 10 -4.66 -0.60 6.64
C LEU A 10 -4.16 0.09 7.92
N THR A 11 -4.26 1.41 8.00
CA THR A 11 -3.83 2.22 9.15
C THR A 11 -4.77 2.15 10.35
N LYS A 12 -5.94 1.50 10.22
CA LYS A 12 -6.78 1.11 11.36
C LYS A 12 -6.13 0.04 12.23
N SER A 13 -5.23 -0.76 11.65
CA SER A 13 -4.45 -1.72 12.41
C SER A 13 -3.45 -0.96 13.27
N GLU A 14 -3.44 -1.21 14.59
CA GLU A 14 -2.46 -0.64 15.53
C GLU A 14 -1.00 -0.99 15.15
N TRP A 15 -0.84 -2.01 14.30
CA TRP A 15 0.46 -2.50 13.85
C TRP A 15 0.98 -1.78 12.62
N VAL A 16 0.17 -0.98 11.92
CA VAL A 16 0.52 -0.29 10.67
C VAL A 16 0.53 1.21 10.90
N ASP A 17 1.71 1.80 10.77
CA ASP A 17 1.97 3.22 10.99
C ASP A 17 1.76 4.04 9.71
N ASP A 18 2.19 3.49 8.57
CA ASP A 18 2.17 4.18 7.28
C ASP A 18 1.85 3.19 6.16
N ALA A 19 1.11 3.63 5.15
CA ALA A 19 0.76 2.82 3.99
C ALA A 19 0.60 3.67 2.72
N VAL A 20 0.95 3.10 1.58
CA VAL A 20 0.75 3.71 0.26
C VAL A 20 0.32 2.66 -0.76
N ILE A 21 -0.57 3.06 -1.65
CA ILE A 21 -1.02 2.28 -2.80
C ILE A 21 -0.53 2.98 -4.06
N LEU A 22 0.21 2.26 -4.88
CA LEU A 22 0.86 2.74 -6.10
C LEU A 22 0.30 1.97 -7.30
N GLY A 23 -0.15 2.70 -8.32
CA GLY A 23 -0.37 2.16 -9.65
C GLY A 23 0.97 1.93 -10.36
N CYS A 24 1.20 0.71 -10.83
CA CYS A 24 2.45 0.29 -11.49
C CYS A 24 2.25 -0.02 -12.98
N THR A 25 1.13 0.39 -13.56
CA THR A 25 0.91 0.27 -15.01
C THR A 25 2.02 1.01 -15.74
N ALA A 26 2.76 0.30 -16.60
CA ALA A 26 3.91 0.85 -17.30
C ALA A 26 3.52 2.12 -18.10
N GLY A 27 4.16 3.24 -17.79
CA GLY A 27 3.87 4.55 -18.38
C GLY A 27 2.71 5.34 -17.73
N GLN A 28 2.06 4.79 -16.70
CA GLN A 28 1.00 5.42 -15.90
C GLN A 28 1.26 5.30 -14.39
N GLU A 29 2.53 5.18 -14.04
CA GLU A 29 3.04 5.10 -12.68
C GLU A 29 2.57 6.29 -11.83
N SER A 30 1.80 6.02 -10.77
CA SER A 30 1.27 7.08 -9.91
C SER A 30 0.92 6.58 -8.50
N VAL A 31 0.98 7.48 -7.52
CA VAL A 31 0.44 7.24 -6.18
C VAL A 31 -1.09 7.36 -6.27
N TRP A 32 -1.82 6.33 -5.87
CA TRP A 32 -3.29 6.34 -5.86
C TRP A 32 -3.87 6.76 -4.51
N ALA A 33 -3.20 6.41 -3.41
CA ALA A 33 -3.48 6.93 -2.07
C ALA A 33 -2.30 6.68 -1.13
N SER A 34 -2.15 7.52 -0.12
CA SER A 34 -1.11 7.42 0.91
C SER A 34 -1.65 7.86 2.27
N ALA A 35 -1.07 7.35 3.36
CA ALA A 35 -1.39 7.84 4.70
C ALA A 35 -1.01 9.32 4.84
N PRO A 36 -1.86 10.16 5.45
CA PRO A 36 -1.57 11.58 5.63
C PRO A 36 -0.37 11.78 6.57
N GLY A 37 0.65 12.52 6.11
CA GLY A 37 1.88 12.72 6.88
C GLY A 37 2.86 11.54 6.83
N GLY A 38 2.55 10.49 6.08
CA GLY A 38 3.41 9.32 5.91
C GLY A 38 4.69 9.62 5.12
N TRP A 39 5.80 8.98 5.53
CA TRP A 39 7.06 8.98 4.80
C TRP A 39 6.90 8.35 3.40
N LEU A 40 6.02 7.36 3.29
CA LEU A 40 5.81 6.61 2.05
C LEU A 40 5.19 7.43 0.93
N ASN A 41 4.65 8.63 1.22
CA ASN A 41 4.14 9.56 0.21
C ASN A 41 5.25 10.13 -0.71
N GLN A 42 6.51 10.10 -0.26
CA GLN A 42 7.64 10.58 -1.07
C GLN A 42 8.27 9.48 -1.95
N VAL A 43 7.72 8.26 -1.91
CA VAL A 43 8.26 7.13 -2.69
C VAL A 43 8.00 7.39 -4.18
N THR A 44 9.06 7.73 -4.90
CA THR A 44 8.98 7.91 -6.35
C THR A 44 8.90 6.55 -7.06
N VAL A 45 7.97 6.45 -8.02
CA VAL A 45 7.63 5.22 -8.76
C VAL A 45 8.77 4.64 -9.62
N ARG A 46 9.93 5.31 -9.64
CA ARG A 46 11.14 4.93 -10.38
C ARG A 46 11.71 3.55 -9.99
N HIS A 47 11.43 3.04 -8.79
CA HIS A 47 11.87 1.71 -8.37
C HIS A 47 10.92 0.56 -8.76
N LEU A 48 9.80 0.82 -9.45
CA LEU A 48 8.70 -0.15 -9.62
C LEU A 48 8.68 -0.93 -10.94
N GLN A 49 9.82 -1.01 -11.65
CA GLN A 49 9.94 -1.61 -12.98
C GLN A 49 9.50 -3.09 -13.14
N TRP A 50 9.11 -3.76 -12.04
CA TRP A 50 8.92 -5.22 -11.97
C TRP A 50 7.49 -5.63 -11.52
N SER A 51 6.63 -4.67 -11.21
CA SER A 51 5.26 -4.91 -10.70
C SER A 51 4.24 -4.84 -11.83
N LYS A 52 3.36 -5.84 -11.95
CA LYS A 52 2.49 -6.00 -13.14
C LYS A 52 1.27 -5.06 -13.18
N LEU A 53 0.78 -4.51 -12.07
CA LEU A 53 -0.42 -3.63 -12.07
C LEU A 53 -0.46 -2.65 -10.88
N SER A 54 -0.28 -3.12 -9.65
CA SER A 54 -0.34 -2.30 -8.43
C SER A 54 0.66 -2.79 -7.37
N LEU A 55 1.17 -1.87 -6.56
CA LEU A 55 2.04 -2.16 -5.42
C LEU A 55 1.46 -1.53 -4.16
N ILE A 56 1.39 -2.33 -3.10
CA ILE A 56 1.03 -1.87 -1.76
C ILE A 56 2.28 -1.93 -0.91
N ILE A 57 2.64 -0.82 -0.28
CA ILE A 57 3.70 -0.76 0.72
C ILE A 57 3.05 -0.37 2.03
N ALA A 58 3.30 -1.14 3.09
CA ALA A 58 2.91 -0.78 4.45
C ALA A 58 4.12 -0.89 5.37
N LYS A 59 4.22 0.05 6.30
CA LYS A 59 5.23 0.11 7.33
C LYS A 59 4.57 -0.16 8.67
N GLY A 60 5.16 -1.09 9.42
CA GLY A 60 4.74 -1.34 10.79
C GLY A 60 5.26 -0.30 11.78
N VAL A 61 4.58 -0.18 12.92
CA VAL A 61 5.13 0.55 14.08
C VAL A 61 6.44 -0.09 14.57
N LYS A 62 7.24 0.65 15.35
CA LYS A 62 8.61 0.26 15.77
C LYS A 62 8.73 -1.18 16.30
N ASP A 63 7.71 -1.64 17.03
CA ASP A 63 7.69 -2.96 17.68
C ASP A 63 6.83 -4.00 16.92
N ALA A 64 6.33 -3.66 15.73
CA ALA A 64 5.57 -4.59 14.90
C ALA A 64 6.50 -5.54 14.14
N HIS A 65 6.30 -6.83 14.33
CA HIS A 65 6.94 -7.86 13.51
C HIS A 65 6.20 -8.06 12.19
N GLY A 66 6.91 -8.52 11.16
CA GLY A 66 6.33 -8.76 9.83
C GLY A 66 5.11 -9.69 9.84
N GLY A 67 5.00 -10.63 10.78
CA GLY A 67 3.82 -11.48 10.96
C GLY A 67 2.53 -10.73 11.35
N LYS A 68 2.63 -9.50 11.89
CA LYS A 68 1.48 -8.65 12.21
C LYS A 68 1.13 -7.67 11.08
N VAL A 69 2.12 -7.26 10.30
CA VAL A 69 1.97 -6.32 9.18
C VAL A 69 1.57 -7.05 7.89
N ASN A 70 2.07 -8.26 7.68
CA ASN A 70 1.83 -9.03 6.46
C ASN A 70 0.36 -9.42 6.25
N PRO A 71 -0.39 -9.93 7.26
CA PRO A 71 -1.79 -10.30 7.06
C PRO A 71 -2.68 -9.17 6.49
N PRO A 72 -2.72 -7.94 7.06
CA PRO A 72 -3.58 -6.88 6.50
C PRO A 72 -3.15 -6.44 5.09
N VAL A 73 -1.85 -6.44 4.78
CA VAL A 73 -1.35 -6.13 3.43
C VAL A 73 -1.72 -7.23 2.43
N PHE A 74 -1.59 -8.49 2.84
CA PHE A 74 -1.89 -9.65 2.01
C PHE A 74 -3.39 -9.75 1.71
N ASP A 75 -4.24 -9.51 2.71
CA ASP A 75 -5.70 -9.50 2.54
C ASP A 75 -6.12 -8.40 1.56
N MET A 76 -5.54 -7.20 1.69
CA MET A 76 -5.77 -6.10 0.75
C MET A 76 -5.32 -6.45 -0.67
N THR A 77 -4.12 -7.03 -0.81
CA THR A 77 -3.59 -7.46 -2.10
C THR A 77 -4.48 -8.53 -2.75
N THR A 78 -4.97 -9.48 -1.95
CA THR A 78 -5.85 -10.55 -2.41
C THR A 78 -7.20 -9.99 -2.87
N TYR A 79 -7.72 -9.00 -2.15
CA TYR A 79 -8.94 -8.30 -2.51
C TYR A 79 -8.79 -7.53 -3.83
N LEU A 80 -7.72 -6.75 -4.00
CA LEU A 80 -7.46 -6.02 -5.26
C LEU A 80 -7.28 -6.97 -6.46
N ARG A 81 -6.57 -8.09 -6.26
CA ARG A 81 -6.43 -9.12 -7.30
C ARG A 81 -7.77 -9.71 -7.73
N LYS A 82 -8.70 -9.94 -6.79
CA LYS A 82 -10.07 -10.39 -7.12
C LYS A 82 -10.86 -9.36 -7.92
N MET A 83 -10.52 -8.08 -7.77
CA MET A 83 -11.08 -6.98 -8.55
C MET A 83 -10.38 -6.76 -9.90
N ASN A 84 -9.40 -7.60 -10.24
CA ASN A 84 -8.59 -7.48 -11.45
C ASN A 84 -7.79 -6.16 -11.51
N MET A 85 -7.32 -5.71 -10.34
CA MET A 85 -6.54 -4.49 -10.10
C MET A 85 -5.14 -4.79 -9.55
#